data_AF-A0A0K8Q9X4-F1
#
_entry.id   AF-A0A0K8Q9X4-F1
#
_cell.length_a   1.000
_cell.length_b   1.000
_cell.length_c   1.000
_cell.angle_alpha   90.00
_cell.angle_beta   90.00
_cell.angle_gamma   90.00
#
_symmetry.space_group_name_H-M   'P 1'
#
loop_
_entity.id
_entity.type
_entity.pdbx_description
1 polymer ?
#
loop_
_entity_poly.entity_id
_entity_poly.type
_entity_poly.pdbx_seq_one_letter_code
_entity_poly.pdbx_strand_id
1 'polypeptide(L)'
;MLFLGSMFLTPLTSVVPLEVAAAALVVVGAMMMAQIREIKFSKFSVALPAFLTIVTMPLSYSIANGIGVGFISWAVISACSGKIRKVHPLMWVVTVGFLVYFARGPINALLGA
;
A
#
# COMPACT_ATOMS: atom_id res chain seq x y z
N MET A 1 4.77 -3.97 26.12
CA MET A 1 4.39 -5.03 27.08
C MET A 1 3.76 -6.24 26.38
N LEU A 2 2.71 -6.08 25.56
CA LEU A 2 2.09 -7.20 24.83
C LEU A 2 3.07 -7.99 23.93
N PHE A 3 3.96 -7.31 23.21
CA PHE A 3 5.00 -7.95 22.38
C PHE A 3 6.00 -8.80 23.18
N LEU A 4 6.40 -8.33 24.37
CA LEU A 4 7.32 -9.07 25.24
C LEU A 4 6.62 -10.28 25.88
N GLY A 5 5.34 -10.16 26.21
CA GLY A 5 4.53 -11.28 26.70
C GLY A 5 4.27 -12.35 25.64
N SER A 6 4.07 -11.97 24.37
CA SER A 6 3.86 -12.94 23.28
C SER A 6 5.08 -13.80 22.97
N MET A 7 6.30 -13.33 23.29
CA MET A 7 7.52 -14.14 23.15
C MET A 7 7.48 -15.42 24.00
N PHE A 8 6.88 -15.38 25.19
CA PHE A 8 6.72 -16.56 26.05
C PHE A 8 5.63 -17.54 25.54
N LEU A 9 4.66 -17.04 24.77
CA LEU A 9 3.58 -17.84 24.16
C LEU A 9 3.92 -18.34 22.74
N THR A 10 5.07 -17.93 22.18
CA THR A 10 5.55 -18.40 20.87
C THR A 10 5.61 -19.93 20.74
N PRO A 11 6.02 -20.74 21.74
CA PRO A 11 5.98 -22.20 21.60
C PRO A 11 4.57 -22.79 21.46
N LEU A 12 3.49 -22.07 21.79
CA LEU A 12 2.12 -22.54 21.57
C LEU A 12 1.67 -22.39 20.12
N THR A 13 2.31 -21.52 19.33
CA THR A 13 1.90 -21.30 17.94
C THR A 13 2.27 -22.47 17.02
N SER A 14 3.23 -23.31 17.38
CA SER A 14 3.62 -24.50 16.61
C SER A 14 2.61 -25.65 16.69
N VAL A 15 1.68 -25.61 17.65
CA VAL A 15 0.61 -26.61 17.82
C VAL A 15 -0.58 -26.32 16.88
N VAL A 16 -0.67 -25.09 16.34
CA VAL A 16 -1.79 -24.68 15.47
C VAL A 16 -1.54 -25.14 14.03
N PRO A 17 -2.45 -25.91 13.41
CA PRO A 17 -2.35 -26.29 12.00
C PRO A 17 -2.39 -25.07 11.07
N LEU A 18 -1.59 -25.11 10.00
CA LEU A 18 -1.47 -24.02 9.01
C LEU A 18 -2.79 -23.77 8.27
N GLU A 19 -3.61 -24.80 8.09
CA GLU A 19 -4.91 -24.72 7.44
C GLU A 19 -5.87 -23.81 8.23
N VAL A 20 -5.83 -23.88 9.56
CA VAL A 20 -6.65 -23.04 10.44
C VAL A 20 -6.18 -21.59 10.40
N ALA A 21 -4.86 -21.37 10.39
CA ALA A 21 -4.29 -20.03 10.27
C ALA A 21 -4.63 -19.39 8.91
N ALA A 22 -4.56 -20.15 7.82
CA ALA A 22 -4.94 -19.68 6.49
C ALA A 22 -6.42 -19.30 6.42
N ALA A 23 -7.32 -20.15 6.94
CA ALA A 23 -8.74 -19.86 7.01
C ALA A 23 -9.04 -18.59 7.82
N ALA A 24 -8.37 -18.41 8.97
CA ALA A 24 -8.49 -17.21 9.78
C ALA A 24 -8.01 -15.95 9.03
N LEU A 25 -6.88 -16.02 8.32
CA LEU A 25 -6.35 -14.90 7.53
C LEU A 25 -7.30 -14.47 6.39
N VAL A 26 -7.99 -15.42 5.75
CA VAL A 26 -8.99 -15.11 4.72
C VAL A 26 -10.16 -14.31 5.32
N VAL A 27 -10.69 -14.74 6.47
CA VAL A 27 -11.79 -14.04 7.15
C VAL A 27 -11.34 -12.65 7.62
N VAL A 28 -10.15 -12.54 8.21
CA VAL A 28 -9.57 -11.26 8.63
C VAL A 28 -9.38 -10.33 7.43
N GLY A 29 -8.85 -10.84 6.32
CA GLY A 29 -8.73 -10.08 5.08
C GLY A 29 -10.08 -9.58 4.55
N ALA A 30 -11.11 -10.43 4.59
CA ALA A 30 -12.48 -10.06 4.22
C ALA A 30 -13.04 -8.95 5.13
N MET A 31 -12.76 -9.02 6.44
CA MET A 31 -13.14 -7.95 7.38
C MET A 31 -12.39 -6.65 7.08
N MET A 32 -11.12 -6.70 6.68
CA MET A 32 -10.32 -5.52 6.31
C MET A 32 -10.80 -4.85 5.00
N MET A 33 -11.53 -5.55 4.14
CA MET A 33 -12.14 -4.96 2.95
C MET A 33 -13.29 -4.00 3.32
N ALA A 34 -13.87 -4.11 4.51
CA ALA A 34 -14.93 -3.20 4.95
C ALA A 34 -14.47 -1.73 4.96
N GLN A 35 -13.19 -1.47 5.30
CA GLN A 35 -12.57 -0.15 5.33
C GLN A 35 -12.59 0.55 3.97
N ILE A 36 -12.65 -0.20 2.85
CA ILE A 36 -12.73 0.39 1.51
C ILE A 36 -14.01 1.21 1.35
N ARG A 37 -15.09 0.90 2.08
CA ARG A 37 -16.34 1.66 2.02
C ARG A 37 -16.21 3.10 2.49
N GLU A 38 -15.21 3.40 3.32
CA GLU A 38 -14.93 4.76 3.81
C GLU A 38 -14.25 5.65 2.72
N ILE A 39 -13.83 5.05 1.60
CA ILE A 39 -13.22 5.77 0.50
C ILE A 39 -14.31 6.48 -0.32
N LYS A 40 -14.16 7.80 -0.49
CA LYS A 40 -15.09 8.64 -1.28
C LYS A 40 -14.91 8.44 -2.78
N PHE A 41 -15.41 7.32 -3.31
CA PHE A 41 -15.34 6.97 -4.74
C PHE A 41 -16.07 7.96 -5.67
N SER A 42 -16.95 8.81 -5.15
CA SER A 42 -17.60 9.87 -5.93
C SER A 42 -16.62 10.95 -6.42
N LYS A 43 -15.43 11.07 -5.82
CA LYS A 43 -14.41 12.04 -6.22
C LYS A 43 -13.31 11.33 -6.99
N PHE A 44 -13.19 11.61 -8.29
CA PHE A 44 -12.17 11.00 -9.15
C PHE A 44 -10.73 11.20 -8.63
N SER A 45 -10.45 12.37 -8.04
CA SER A 45 -9.16 12.67 -7.39
C SER A 45 -8.75 11.76 -6.24
N VAL A 46 -9.71 11.02 -5.66
CA VAL A 46 -9.47 10.03 -4.60
C VAL A 46 -9.70 8.61 -5.12
N ALA A 47 -10.72 8.44 -5.97
CA ALA A 47 -11.11 7.15 -6.51
C ALA A 47 -10.00 6.52 -7.37
N LEU A 48 -9.39 7.28 -8.30
CA LEU A 48 -8.37 6.73 -9.19
C LEU A 48 -7.10 6.30 -8.43
N PRO A 49 -6.51 7.12 -7.53
CA PRO A 49 -5.35 6.69 -6.75
C PRO A 49 -5.64 5.48 -5.86
N ALA A 50 -6.81 5.46 -5.19
CA ALA A 50 -7.21 4.35 -4.35
C ALA A 50 -7.37 3.05 -5.16
N PHE A 51 -8.03 3.14 -6.32
CA PHE A 51 -8.19 2.00 -7.23
C PHE A 51 -6.85 1.44 -7.70
N LEU A 52 -5.94 2.31 -8.17
CA LEU A 52 -4.61 1.88 -8.59
C LEU A 52 -3.83 1.24 -7.44
N THR A 53 -3.92 1.79 -6.23
CA THR A 53 -3.27 1.20 -5.04
C THR A 53 -3.77 -0.23 -4.79
N ILE A 54 -5.10 -0.42 -4.75
CA ILE A 54 -5.75 -1.70 -4.47
C ILE A 54 -5.40 -2.74 -5.54
N VAL A 55 -5.34 -2.35 -6.81
CA VAL A 55 -5.11 -3.25 -7.94
C VAL A 55 -3.63 -3.57 -8.13
N THR A 56 -2.73 -2.59 -7.98
CA THR A 56 -1.29 -2.78 -8.19
C THR A 56 -0.63 -3.61 -7.08
N MET A 57 -1.14 -3.57 -5.83
CA MET A 57 -0.62 -4.40 -4.75
C MET A 57 -0.62 -5.90 -5.08
N PRO A 58 -1.76 -6.55 -5.38
CA PRO A 58 -1.79 -7.98 -5.71
C PRO A 58 -1.12 -8.28 -7.05
N LEU A 59 -1.29 -7.42 -8.06
CA LEU A 59 -0.70 -7.65 -9.39
C LEU A 59 0.83 -7.63 -9.38
N SER A 60 1.44 -6.80 -8.53
CA SER A 60 2.89 -6.75 -8.40
C SER A 60 3.44 -7.63 -7.27
N TYR A 61 2.57 -8.35 -6.55
CA TYR A 61 2.91 -9.10 -5.34
C TYR A 61 3.69 -8.28 -4.30
N SER A 62 3.54 -6.95 -4.33
CA SER A 62 4.31 -6.02 -3.50
C SER A 62 3.41 -4.91 -2.97
N ILE A 63 3.25 -4.89 -1.64
CA ILE A 63 2.53 -3.85 -0.92
C ILE A 63 3.20 -2.49 -1.19
N ALA A 64 4.53 -2.43 -1.16
CA ALA A 64 5.30 -1.21 -1.38
C ALA A 64 5.07 -0.62 -2.77
N ASN A 65 5.06 -1.46 -3.82
CA ASN A 65 4.83 -0.97 -5.19
C ASN A 65 3.41 -0.41 -5.35
N GLY A 66 2.40 -1.08 -4.79
CA GLY A 66 1.03 -0.58 -4.83
C GLY A 66 0.86 0.75 -4.09
N ILE A 67 1.43 0.89 -2.89
CA ILE A 67 1.45 2.16 -2.15
C ILE A 67 2.14 3.26 -2.96
N GLY A 68 3.28 2.95 -3.58
CA GLY A 68 4.04 3.89 -4.39
C GLY A 68 3.26 4.42 -5.58
N VAL A 69 2.62 3.54 -6.35
CA VAL A 69 1.76 3.93 -7.48
C VAL A 69 0.58 4.77 -7.00
N GLY A 70 -0.01 4.42 -5.86
CA GLY A 70 -1.05 5.21 -5.20
C GLY A 70 -0.64 6.64 -4.90
N PHE A 71 0.50 6.84 -4.23
CA PHE A 71 1.02 8.16 -3.89
C PHE A 71 1.42 8.99 -5.11
N ILE A 72 2.03 8.36 -6.12
CA ILE A 72 2.38 9.04 -7.37
C ILE A 72 1.11 9.49 -8.10
N SER A 73 0.14 8.60 -8.27
CA SER A 73 -1.14 8.92 -8.91
C SER A 73 -1.86 10.06 -8.18
N TRP A 74 -1.91 10.00 -6.84
CA TRP A 74 -2.55 11.04 -6.05
C TRP A 74 -1.87 12.40 -6.19
N ALA A 75 -0.54 12.43 -6.21
CA ALA A 75 0.22 13.67 -6.41
C ALA A 75 0.01 14.25 -7.82
N VAL A 76 0.04 13.41 -8.86
CA VAL A 76 -0.20 13.83 -10.25
C VAL A 76 -1.61 14.40 -10.41
N ILE A 77 -2.63 13.72 -9.90
CA ILE A 77 -4.01 14.22 -10.02
C ILE A 77 -4.21 15.49 -9.19
N SER A 78 -3.61 15.57 -8.01
CA SER A 78 -3.65 16.78 -7.16
C SER A 78 -2.94 17.96 -7.83
N ALA A 79 -1.87 17.70 -8.58
CA ALA A 79 -1.18 18.67 -9.41
C ALA A 79 -2.06 19.19 -10.55
N CYS A 80 -2.62 18.29 -11.36
CA CYS A 80 -3.49 18.64 -12.48
C CYS A 80 -4.79 19.34 -12.03
N SER A 81 -5.29 19.02 -10.83
CA SER A 81 -6.50 19.65 -10.27
C SER A 81 -6.25 21.04 -9.68
N GLY A 82 -5.03 21.58 -9.77
CA GLY A 82 -4.66 22.88 -9.20
C GLY A 82 -4.63 22.93 -7.67
N LYS A 83 -4.69 21.77 -7.00
CA LYS A 83 -4.78 21.66 -5.53
C LYS A 83 -3.43 21.40 -4.85
N ILE A 84 -2.33 21.71 -5.52
CA ILE A 84 -0.94 21.46 -5.08
C ILE A 84 -0.69 21.94 -3.64
N ARG A 85 -1.18 23.14 -3.28
CA ARG A 85 -0.96 23.74 -1.95
C ARG A 85 -1.83 23.15 -0.82
N LYS A 86 -2.88 22.38 -1.14
CA LYS A 86 -3.70 21.70 -0.13
C LYS A 86 -3.15 20.33 0.27
N VAL A 87 -2.12 19.88 -0.44
CA VAL A 87 -1.42 18.64 -0.16
C VAL A 87 -0.41 18.87 0.97
N HIS A 88 -0.45 18.02 2.00
CA HIS A 88 0.54 18.08 3.07
C HIS A 88 1.96 17.85 2.51
N PRO A 89 2.98 18.64 2.88
CA PRO A 89 4.33 18.53 2.31
C PRO A 89 4.94 17.13 2.40
N LEU A 90 4.60 16.37 3.45
CA LEU A 90 5.03 14.98 3.62
C LEU A 90 4.62 14.07 2.45
N MET A 91 3.44 14.28 1.86
CA MET A 91 3.00 13.50 0.70
C MET A 91 3.91 13.72 -0.51
N TRP A 92 4.35 14.96 -0.73
CA TRP A 92 5.30 15.26 -1.81
C TRP A 92 6.65 14.59 -1.58
N VAL A 93 7.16 14.61 -0.35
CA VAL A 93 8.42 13.93 0.00
C VAL A 93 8.32 12.43 -0.29
N VAL A 94 7.24 11.78 0.15
CA VAL A 94 7.01 10.34 -0.06
C VAL A 94 6.84 10.02 -1.54
N THR A 95 6.06 10.82 -2.28
CA THR A 95 5.89 10.66 -3.72
C THR A 95 7.23 10.77 -4.47
N VAL A 96 8.07 11.74 -4.12
CA VAL A 96 9.40 11.89 -4.73
C VAL A 96 10.28 10.68 -4.41
N GLY A 97 10.24 10.17 -3.17
CA GLY A 97 10.93 8.93 -2.79
C GLY A 97 10.52 7.73 -3.64
N PHE A 98 9.21 7.55 -3.86
CA PHE A 98 8.71 6.47 -4.72
C PHE A 98 9.03 6.68 -6.20
N LEU A 99 9.05 7.93 -6.68
CA LEU A 99 9.51 8.26 -8.04
C LEU A 99 10.97 7.83 -8.24
N VAL A 100 11.85 8.13 -7.28
CA VAL A 100 13.26 7.69 -7.34
C VAL A 100 13.36 6.17 -7.29
N TYR A 101 12.60 5.51 -6.42
CA TYR A 101 12.54 4.06 -6.32
C TYR A 101 12.15 3.40 -7.66
N PHE A 102 11.08 3.88 -8.30
CA PHE A 102 10.64 3.35 -9.59
C PHE A 102 11.56 3.75 -10.75
N ALA A 103 12.19 4.93 -10.70
CA ALA A 103 13.14 5.37 -11.72
C ALA A 103 14.45 4.58 -11.69
N ARG A 104 14.88 4.05 -10.54
CA ARG A 104 16.10 3.24 -10.42
C ARG A 104 16.07 2.01 -11.33
N GLY A 105 14.93 1.34 -11.47
CA GLY A 105 14.77 0.16 -12.34
C GLY A 105 15.10 0.44 -13.83
N PRO A 106 14.37 1.34 -14.52
CA PRO A 106 14.64 1.69 -15.91
C PRO A 106 15.99 2.37 -16.09
N ILE A 107 16.47 3.15 -15.10
CA ILE A 107 17.81 3.76 -15.15
C ILE A 107 18.89 2.68 -15.20
N ASN A 108 18.81 1.64 -14.35
CA ASN A 108 19.76 0.53 -14.38
C ASN A 108 19.66 -0.28 -15.69
N ALA A 109 18.44 -0.50 -16.18
CA ALA A 109 18.21 -1.17 -17.46
C ALA A 109 18.77 -0.40 -18.67
N LEU A 110 18.72 0.94 -18.64
CA LEU A 110 19.29 1.83 -19.66
C LEU A 110 20.81 1.99 -19.54
N LEU A 111 21.36 1.92 -18.33
CA LEU A 111 22.79 2.04 -18.05
C LEU A 111 23.56 0.72 -18.20
N GLY A 112 22.89 -0.39 -18.48
CA GLY A 112 23.52 -1.65 -18.89
C GLY A 112 24.40 -2.31 -17.82
N ALA A 113 24.03 -2.19 -16.54
CA ALA A 113 24.67 -2.89 -15.42
C ALA A 113 23.66 -3.71 -14.62
#